data_AF-A0ABD5GCE3-F1
#
_entry.id   AF-A0ABD5GCE3-F1
#
_cell.length_a   1.000
_cell.length_b   1.000
_cell.length_c   1.000
_cell.angle_alpha   90.00
_cell.angle_beta   90.00
_cell.angle_gamma   90.00
#
_symmetry.space_group_name_H-M   'P 1'
#
loop_
_entity.id
_entity.type
_entity.pdbx_description
1 polymer ?
#
loop_
_entity_poly.entity_id
_entity_poly.type
_entity_poly.pdbx_seq_one_letter_code
_entity_poly.pdbx_strand_id
1 'polypeptide(L)' 'MGALLIANAGTPHELTISVYHDRTGQYFRLDNTPDRTGSQLWHELPREYGSIAGCKRYAARLFGTPQKWEEPTPPQENDR' A
#
# COMPACT_ATOMS: atom_id res chain seq x y z
N MET A 1 -1.18 -0.47 -11.94
CA MET A 1 -1.88 0.47 -11.03
C MET A 1 -0.83 1.00 -10.06
N GLY A 2 -0.68 2.32 -9.94
CA GLY A 2 0.28 2.91 -9.00
C GLY A 2 -0.24 2.90 -7.57
N ALA A 3 0.65 2.89 -6.58
CA ALA A 3 0.25 3.17 -5.20
C ALA A 3 -0.28 4.60 -5.08
N LEU A 4 -1.30 4.81 -4.25
CA LEU A 4 -1.78 6.13 -3.85
C LEU A 4 -1.00 6.63 -2.65
N LEU A 5 -0.70 5.73 -1.71
CA LEU A 5 0.11 6.02 -0.54
C LEU A 5 1.10 4.87 -0.30
N ILE A 6 2.26 5.23 0.21
CA ILE A 6 3.29 4.29 0.63
C ILE A 6 3.72 4.59 2.06
N ALA A 7 3.99 3.54 2.83
CA ALA A 7 4.65 3.64 4.13
C ALA A 7 5.88 2.74 4.14
N ASN A 8 6.94 3.18 4.83
CA ASN A 8 8.22 2.46 4.94
C ASN A 8 8.81 2.05 3.58
N ALA A 9 8.74 2.97 2.60
CA ALA A 9 9.22 2.74 1.25
C ALA A 9 10.68 2.22 1.25
N GLY A 10 10.94 1.18 0.48
CA GLY A 10 12.24 0.54 0.33
C GLY A 10 12.67 -0.36 1.49
N THR A 11 11.78 -0.63 2.46
CA THR A 11 12.07 -1.52 3.60
C THR A 11 11.32 -2.86 3.49
N PRO A 12 11.72 -3.89 4.24
CA PRO A 12 10.95 -5.15 4.36
C PRO A 12 9.53 -5.01 4.96
N HIS A 13 9.18 -3.81 5.42
CA HIS A 13 7.87 -3.47 5.98
C HIS A 13 7.14 -2.42 5.13
N GLU A 14 7.50 -2.32 3.85
CA GLU A 14 6.81 -1.44 2.92
C GLU A 14 5.32 -1.80 2.83
N LEU A 15 4.47 -0.78 2.94
CA LEU A 15 3.04 -0.92 2.74
C LEU A 15 2.58 0.02 1.65
N THR A 16 1.72 -0.48 0.79
CA THR A 16 1.09 0.34 -0.25
C THR A 16 -0.42 0.34 -0.08
N ILE A 17 -1.02 1.50 -0.29
CA ILE A 17 -2.46 1.62 -0.49
C ILE A 17 -2.65 1.97 -1.95
N SER A 18 -3.37 1.13 -2.69
CA SER A 18 -3.74 1.37 -4.08
C SER A 18 -5.25 1.49 -4.24
N VAL A 19 -5.69 2.18 -5.29
CA VAL A 19 -7.11 2.21 -5.65
C VAL A 19 -7.43 0.99 -6.49
N TYR A 20 -8.48 0.27 -6.12
CA TYR A 20 -8.99 -0.89 -6.84
C TYR A 20 -10.42 -0.61 -7.27
N HIS A 21 -10.75 -0.96 -8.52
CA HIS A 21 -12.09 -0.79 -9.07
C HIS A 21 -12.60 -2.14 -9.54
N ASP A 22 -13.82 -2.50 -9.13
CA ASP A 22 -14.52 -3.68 -9.61
C ASP A 22 -15.97 -3.37 -10.01
N ARG A 23 -16.79 -4.40 -10.21
CA ARG A 23 -18.21 -4.25 -10.62
C ARG A 23 -19.11 -3.66 -9.53
N THR A 24 -18.65 -3.65 -8.28
CA THR A 24 -19.39 -3.17 -7.11
C THR A 24 -18.99 -1.76 -6.67
N GLY A 25 -17.83 -1.26 -7.13
CA GLY A 25 -17.44 0.13 -6.94
C GLY A 25 -15.94 0.34 -6.84
N GLN A 26 -15.56 1.43 -6.17
CA GLN A 26 -14.17 1.75 -5.85
C GLN A 26 -13.85 1.33 -4.42
N TYR A 27 -12.73 0.64 -4.26
CA TYR A 27 -12.17 0.19 -3.00
C TYR A 27 -10.70 0.59 -2.89
N PHE A 28 -10.17 0.47 -1.68
CA PHE A 28 -8.76 0.69 -1.39
C PHE A 28 -8.13 -0.63 -0.97
N ARG A 29 -7.09 -1.03 -1.69
CA ARG A 29 -6.32 -2.23 -1.39
C ARG A 29 -5.10 -1.85 -0.57
N LEU A 30 -4.99 -2.41 0.62
CA LEU A 30 -3.76 -2.41 1.40
C LEU A 30 -2.94 -3.64 1.00
N ASP A 31 -1.69 -3.42 0.66
CA ASP A 31 -0.74 -4.45 0.26
C ASP A 31 0.61 -4.26 0.97
N ASN A 32 1.36 -5.34 1.10
CA ASN A 32 2.72 -5.40 1.63
C ASN A 32 3.55 -6.25 0.66
N THR A 33 3.67 -5.77 -0.57
CA THR A 33 4.41 -6.48 -1.60
C THR A 33 5.86 -6.02 -1.61
N PRO A 34 6.83 -6.91 -1.35
CA PRO A 34 8.24 -6.62 -1.58
C PRO A 34 8.56 -6.81 -3.08
N ASP A 35 7.95 -6.00 -3.95
CA ASP A 35 8.12 -6.13 -5.40
C ASP A 35 9.44 -5.51 -5.89
N ARG A 36 10.57 -6.05 -5.39
CA ARG A 36 11.88 -5.90 -6.06
C ARG A 36 12.76 -7.15 -6.02
N THR A 37 12.53 -8.12 -5.12
CA THR A 37 13.48 -9.24 -4.95
C THR A 37 12.88 -10.60 -4.61
N GLY A 38 11.55 -10.73 -4.55
CA GLY A 38 10.89 -12.03 -4.42
C GLY A 38 10.84 -12.61 -3.00
N SER A 39 9.63 -12.61 -2.44
CA SER A 39 9.18 -13.28 -1.20
C SER A 39 9.59 -12.58 0.12
N GLN A 40 8.72 -12.41 1.13
CA GLN A 40 7.58 -13.25 1.52
C GLN A 40 6.31 -12.48 1.91
N LEU A 41 5.19 -13.17 1.64
CA LEU A 41 3.84 -12.97 2.15
C LEU A 41 3.80 -12.65 3.66
N TRP A 42 2.92 -11.72 4.00
CA TRP A 42 2.21 -11.75 5.28
C TRP A 42 0.87 -12.47 5.03
N HIS A 43 0.51 -13.44 5.88
CA HIS A 43 -0.64 -14.34 5.72
C HIS A 43 -2.04 -13.67 5.63
N GLU A 44 -2.11 -12.34 5.57
CA GLU A 44 -3.35 -11.57 5.64
C GLU A 44 -3.47 -10.41 4.64
N LEU A 45 -2.54 -10.21 3.70
CA LEU A 45 -2.65 -9.18 2.65
C LEU A 45 -2.51 -9.80 1.25
N PRO A 46 -3.14 -9.22 0.21
CA PRO A 46 -3.86 -7.94 0.19
C PRO A 46 -5.23 -7.96 0.87
N ARG A 47 -5.67 -6.82 1.40
CA ARG A 47 -7.03 -6.60 1.93
C ARG A 47 -7.69 -5.37 1.34
N GLU A 48 -8.99 -5.47 1.11
CA GLU A 48 -9.80 -4.43 0.50
C GLU A 48 -10.67 -3.73 1.54
N TYR A 49 -10.72 -2.41 1.47
CA TYR A 49 -11.44 -1.56 2.41
C TYR A 49 -12.24 -0.51 1.65
N GLY A 50 -13.37 -0.08 2.24
CA GLY A 50 -14.17 1.02 1.69
C GLY A 50 -13.53 2.41 1.88
N SER A 51 -12.40 2.53 2.59
CA SER A 51 -11.71 3.81 2.78
C SER A 51 -10.21 3.65 3.11
N ILE A 52 -9.43 4.68 2.77
CA ILE A 52 -8.02 4.83 3.16
C ILE A 52 -7.86 4.76 4.69
N ALA A 53 -8.79 5.34 5.45
CA ALA A 53 -8.76 5.29 6.91
C ALA A 53 -8.86 3.84 7.43
N GLY A 54 -9.64 2.99 6.76
CA GLY A 54 -9.71 1.55 7.05
C GLY A 54 -8.37 0.86 6.86
N CYS A 55 -7.70 1.11 5.72
CA CYS A 55 -6.35 0.60 5.45
C CYS A 55 -5.35 1.02 6.53
N LYS A 56 -5.31 2.32 6.87
CA LYS A 56 -4.37 2.86 7.87
C LYS A 56 -4.59 2.28 9.27
N ARG A 57 -5.85 2.12 9.69
CA ARG A 57 -6.19 1.49 10.99
C ARG A 57 -5.75 0.03 11.05
N TYR A 58 -5.98 -0.72 9.97
CA TYR A 58 -5.54 -2.11 9.91
C TYR A 58 -4.02 -2.22 9.95
N ALA A 59 -3.31 -1.42 9.15
CA ALA A 59 -1.86 -1.36 9.17
C ALA A 59 -1.31 -1.04 10.58
N ALA A 60 -1.89 -0.05 11.27
CA ALA A 60 -1.48 0.28 12.64
C ALA A 60 -1.68 -0.89 13.61
N ARG A 61 -2.74 -1.67 13.44
CA ARG A 61 -2.99 -2.89 14.23
C ARG A 61 -1.97 -3.99 13.92
N LEU A 62 -1.61 -4.17 12.65
CA LEU A 62 -0.68 -5.20 12.21
C LEU A 62 0.76 -4.94 12.68
N PHE A 63 1.22 -3.69 12.63
CA PHE A 63 2.59 -3.29 12.97
C PHE A 63 2.75 -2.71 14.38
N GLY A 64 1.67 -2.68 15.17
CA GLY A 64 1.66 -2.17 16.55
C GLY A 64 1.82 -0.65 16.70
N THR A 65 2.02 0.08 15.60
CA THR A 65 2.19 1.55 15.61
C THR A 65 1.59 2.19 14.34
N PRO A 66 1.12 3.45 14.41
CA PRO A 66 0.72 4.18 13.21
C PRO A 66 1.90 4.38 12.26
N GLN A 67 1.73 3.97 11.01
CA GLN A 67 2.74 4.17 9.97
C GLN A 67 2.68 5.61 9.44
N LYS A 68 3.83 6.15 9.02
CA LYS A 68 3.88 7.39 8.26
C LYS A 68 3.59 7.09 6.79
N TRP A 69 2.62 7.80 6.22
CA TRP A 69 2.16 7.58 4.86
C TRP A 69 2.52 8.78 4.00
N GLU A 70 3.09 8.51 2.84
CA GLU A 70 3.56 9.52 1.89
C GLU A 70 2.96 9.23 0.52
N GLU A 71 2.77 10.27 -0.29
CA GLU A 71 2.44 10.10 -1.71
C GLU A 71 3.69 9.56 -2.43
N PRO A 72 3.57 8.52 -3.27
CA PRO A 72 4.71 8.05 -4.02
C PRO A 72 5.18 9.16 -4.96
N THR A 73 6.47 9.45 -4.93
CA THR A 73 7.08 10.40 -5.86
C THR A 73 6.74 9.96 -7.28
N PRO A 74 6.14 10.82 -8.13
CA PRO A 74 5.93 10.48 -9.52
C PRO A 74 7.28 10.09 -10.13
N PRO A 75 7.34 9.10 -11.03
CA PRO A 75 8.57 8.82 -11.75
C PRO A 75 9.01 10.13 -12.39
N GLN A 76 10.22 10.59 -12.06
CA GLN A 76 10.83 11.73 -12.72
C GLN A 76 10.86 11.37 -14.21
N GLU A 77 9.96 11.95 -15.01
CA GLU A 77 10.12 11.97 -16.45
C GLU A 77 11.48 12.61 -16.68
N ASN A 78 12.46 11.79 -17.07
CA ASN A 78 13.70 12.33 -17.60
C ASN A 78 13.31 13.12 -18.85
N ASP A 79 13.26 14.44 -18.72
CA ASP A 79 13.37 15.38 -19.83
C ASP A 79 14.56 14.92 -20.68
N ARG A 80 14.25 14.38 -21.86
CA ARG A 80 15.20 14.01 -22.91
C ARG A 80 14.98 14.91 -24.10
#